data_AF-A0A6J6FK82-F1
#
_entry.id   AF-A0A6J6FK82-F1
#
_cell.length_a   1.000
_cell.length_b   1.000
_cell.length_c   1.000
_cell.angle_alpha   90.00
_cell.angle_beta   90.00
_cell.angle_gamma   90.00
#
_symmetry.space_group_name_H-M   'P 1'
#
loop_
_entity.id
_entity.type
_entity.pdbx_description
1 polymer ?
#
loop_
_entity_poly.entity_id
_entity_poly.type
_entity_poly.pdbx_seq_one_letter_code
_entity_poly.pdbx_strand_id
1 'polypeptide(L)'
;MYVAVVGSGTRAGEWATRFLASGLDVVADDPTVPDTVSRCWPMAERLGLFPGASPERLRITDDPQVLAGASLVQVVGDAVAPAGAALVADDDTAFAHEPIHVLPLVELQHTGRHAELAAFYTSIGMSPRGPETHPLERWRLGSALVELTNGDPDAILAVMRALRATGHGAGRAIADHEAKRFASGVRAPWAPGDEVAAPLRLYRTPVEPEWVDYNGHMTEAAYLTAAGWASDALFRYIGDDEAYRAAGHSFYTVETHIHYVNEVAVHEPIEFTTQVLGVDAKRLHFVHEMYHGVSGDLLASVEQMLVHVDMQAGRSAPILPHVAEALRAIAEAHASLPVPDRVGSVMRLPAPRH
;
A
#
# COMPACT_ATOMS: atom_id res chain seq x y z
N MET A 1 7.96 18.28 5.71
CA MET A 1 6.96 18.52 6.78
C MET A 1 7.24 17.47 7.84
N TYR A 2 7.39 17.85 9.10
CA TYR A 2 7.79 16.92 10.16
C TYR A 2 6.84 17.01 11.35
N VAL A 3 6.79 15.93 12.12
CA VAL A 3 6.01 15.81 13.35
C VAL A 3 6.93 15.59 14.54
N ALA A 4 6.48 16.02 15.71
CA ALA A 4 7.18 15.80 16.96
C ALA A 4 6.43 14.76 17.81
N VAL A 5 7.17 13.84 18.43
CA VAL A 5 6.68 12.96 19.49
C VAL A 5 7.34 13.42 20.79
N VAL A 6 6.54 13.83 21.77
CA VAL A 6 7.00 14.37 23.04
C VAL A 6 6.53 13.46 24.16
N GLY A 7 7.47 12.92 24.93
CA GLY A 7 7.22 11.93 25.97
C GLY A 7 7.92 10.61 25.69
N SER A 8 7.82 9.71 26.67
CA SER A 8 8.71 8.55 26.75
C SER A 8 8.02 7.19 26.64
N GLY A 9 8.83 6.15 26.41
CA GLY A 9 8.42 4.75 26.51
C GLY A 9 7.81 4.16 25.23
N THR A 10 7.24 2.96 25.36
CA THR A 10 6.78 2.17 24.20
C THR A 10 5.78 2.93 23.33
N ARG A 11 4.79 3.57 23.97
CA ARG A 11 3.73 4.33 23.28
C ARG A 11 4.28 5.47 22.41
N ALA A 12 5.34 6.16 22.86
CA ALA A 12 6.03 7.18 22.06
C ALA A 12 6.72 6.57 20.84
N GLY A 13 7.38 5.43 21.02
CA GLY A 13 7.97 4.67 19.92
C GLY A 13 6.96 4.15 18.90
N GLU A 14 5.78 3.71 19.34
CA GLU A 14 4.72 3.26 18.42
C GLU A 14 4.13 4.42 17.60
N TRP A 15 3.91 5.58 18.21
CA TRP A 15 3.51 6.80 17.49
C TRP A 15 4.58 7.23 16.48
N ALA A 16 5.86 7.25 16.88
CA ALA A 16 6.96 7.55 15.98
C ALA A 16 6.98 6.56 14.79
N THR A 17 6.82 5.26 15.07
CA THR A 17 6.74 4.23 14.02
C THR A 17 5.57 4.51 13.07
N ARG A 18 4.39 4.86 13.58
CA ARG A 18 3.22 5.17 12.75
C ARG A 18 3.47 6.33 11.80
N PHE A 19 4.09 7.41 12.29
CA PHE A 19 4.40 8.58 11.48
C PHE A 19 5.49 8.31 10.44
N LEU A 20 6.57 7.59 10.82
CA LEU A 20 7.62 7.16 9.90
C LEU A 20 7.08 6.24 8.81
N ALA A 21 6.22 5.27 9.18
CA ALA A 21 5.55 4.35 8.25
C ALA A 21 4.60 5.08 7.28
N SER A 22 4.15 6.28 7.65
CA SER A 22 3.34 7.18 6.82
C SER A 22 4.18 8.11 5.93
N GLY A 23 5.52 7.98 5.95
CA GLY A 23 6.42 8.76 5.11
C GLY A 23 6.77 10.15 5.65
N LEU A 24 6.53 10.41 6.94
CA LEU A 24 6.84 11.69 7.59
C LEU A 24 8.26 11.71 8.19
N ASP A 25 8.85 12.90 8.25
CA ASP A 25 10.01 13.14 9.10
C ASP A 25 9.55 13.23 10.56
N VAL A 26 10.26 12.58 11.48
CA VAL A 26 9.88 12.53 12.90
C VAL A 26 11.02 13.05 13.76
N VAL A 27 10.68 13.96 14.69
CA VAL A 27 11.56 14.32 15.80
C VAL A 27 10.98 13.77 17.10
N ALA A 28 11.81 13.24 17.98
CA ALA A 28 11.39 12.78 19.31
C ALA A 28 12.32 13.29 20.40
N ASP A 29 11.80 13.50 21.60
CA ASP A 29 12.56 13.99 22.76
C ASP A 29 13.14 12.87 23.65
N ASP A 30 12.60 11.66 23.56
CA ASP A 30 13.10 10.50 24.28
C ASP A 30 14.13 9.69 23.46
N PRO A 31 15.38 9.51 23.96
CA PRO A 31 16.41 8.73 23.28
C PRO A 31 16.11 7.22 23.18
N THR A 32 15.07 6.69 23.84
CA THR A 32 14.67 5.27 23.74
C THR A 32 13.73 4.98 22.56
N VAL A 33 13.19 6.03 21.91
CA VAL A 33 12.29 5.91 20.75
C VAL A 33 12.90 5.09 19.59
N PRO A 34 14.18 5.26 19.19
CA PRO A 34 14.77 4.51 18.08
C PRO A 34 14.76 2.99 18.28
N ASP A 35 14.99 2.52 19.51
CA ASP A 35 14.97 1.10 19.84
C ASP A 35 13.56 0.53 19.68
N THR A 36 12.55 1.29 20.09
CA THR A 36 11.14 0.89 19.93
C THR A 36 10.72 0.89 18.48
N VAL A 37 11.11 1.92 17.70
CA VAL A 37 10.86 1.97 16.25
C VAL A 37 11.46 0.74 15.56
N SER A 38 12.70 0.38 15.89
CA SER A 38 13.36 -0.80 15.32
C SER A 38 12.61 -2.10 15.61
N ARG A 39 12.01 -2.24 16.80
CA ARG A 39 11.19 -3.41 17.17
C ARG A 39 9.83 -3.42 16.47
N CYS A 40 9.21 -2.27 16.29
CA CYS A 40 7.87 -2.14 15.69
C CYS A 40 7.89 -2.15 14.14
N TRP A 41 9.02 -1.80 13.52
CA TRP A 41 9.13 -1.61 12.07
C TRP A 41 8.69 -2.83 11.24
N PRO A 42 9.12 -4.08 11.54
CA PRO A 42 8.69 -5.25 10.77
C PRO A 42 7.18 -5.42 10.72
N MET A 43 6.48 -4.96 11.77
CA MET A 43 5.04 -5.06 11.83
C MET A 43 4.33 -3.91 11.09
N ALA A 44 4.92 -2.71 11.12
CA ALA A 44 4.46 -1.62 10.25
C ALA A 44 4.60 -1.99 8.76
N GLU A 45 5.65 -2.73 8.38
CA GLU A 45 5.80 -3.28 7.03
C GLU A 45 4.67 -4.23 6.64
N ARG A 46 4.19 -5.06 7.57
CA ARG A 46 3.06 -5.98 7.34
C ARG A 46 1.72 -5.29 7.19
N LEU A 47 1.51 -4.16 7.88
CA LEU A 47 0.34 -3.29 7.64
C LEU A 47 0.41 -2.64 6.26
N GLY A 48 1.61 -2.21 5.85
CA GLY A 48 1.90 -1.61 4.55
C GLY A 48 2.43 -0.18 4.68
N LEU A 49 3.64 0.04 4.18
CA LEU A 49 4.30 1.34 4.23
C LEU A 49 3.81 2.32 3.16
N PHE A 50 3.77 3.60 3.51
CA PHE A 50 3.50 4.70 2.58
C PHE A 50 4.79 5.08 1.83
N PRO A 51 4.70 5.77 0.68
CA PRO A 51 5.86 6.26 -0.04
C PRO A 51 6.77 7.13 0.83
N GLY A 52 8.08 6.90 0.72
CA GLY A 52 9.09 7.62 1.50
C GLY A 52 9.18 7.22 2.98
N ALA A 53 8.45 6.18 3.42
CA ALA A 53 8.60 5.61 4.74
C ALA A 53 10.02 5.06 4.94
N SER A 54 10.67 5.46 6.04
CA SER A 54 11.98 4.96 6.44
C SER A 54 12.23 5.25 7.92
N PRO A 55 12.83 4.32 8.68
CA PRO A 55 13.21 4.57 10.07
C PRO A 55 14.33 5.62 10.21
N GLU A 56 15.11 5.84 9.14
CA GLU A 56 16.22 6.82 9.12
C GLU A 56 15.73 8.28 9.16
N ARG A 57 14.43 8.50 8.99
CA ARG A 57 13.80 9.82 9.07
C ARG A 57 13.47 10.26 10.50
N LEU A 58 13.87 9.45 11.48
CA LEU A 58 13.80 9.76 12.90
C LEU A 58 15.03 10.56 13.36
N ARG A 59 14.80 11.61 14.14
CA ARG A 59 15.86 12.37 14.83
C ARG A 59 15.50 12.60 16.30
N ILE A 60 16.49 12.49 17.17
CA ILE A 60 16.32 12.82 18.60
C ILE A 60 16.74 14.26 18.87
N THR A 61 15.94 15.00 19.62
CA THR A 61 16.22 16.39 20.02
C THR A 61 15.45 16.79 21.27
N ASP A 62 16.10 17.55 22.15
CA ASP A 62 15.52 18.18 23.33
C ASP A 62 15.24 19.68 23.13
N ASP A 63 15.41 20.20 21.91
CA ASP A 63 15.21 21.62 21.61
C ASP A 63 13.71 21.96 21.52
N PRO A 64 13.15 22.75 22.47
CA PRO A 64 11.73 23.06 22.48
C PRO A 64 11.28 23.89 21.27
N GLN A 65 12.18 24.63 20.61
CA GLN A 65 11.85 25.39 19.40
C GLN A 65 11.68 24.45 18.20
N VAL A 66 12.51 23.41 18.10
CA VAL A 66 12.37 22.37 17.08
C VAL A 66 11.09 21.57 17.33
N LEU A 67 10.81 21.19 18.58
CA LEU A 67 9.59 20.44 18.89
C LEU A 67 8.32 21.27 18.62
N ALA A 68 8.30 22.57 18.99
CA ALA A 68 7.15 23.45 18.75
C ALA A 68 6.92 23.78 17.26
N GLY A 69 7.97 23.69 16.42
CA GLY A 69 7.91 23.96 14.99
C GLY A 69 7.27 22.84 14.15
N ALA A 70 6.94 21.70 14.76
CA ALA A 70 6.32 20.57 14.09
C ALA A 70 4.90 20.88 13.61
N SER A 71 4.47 20.25 12.51
CA SER A 71 3.08 20.39 12.01
C SER A 71 2.05 19.73 12.93
N LEU A 72 2.49 18.73 13.69
CA LEU A 72 1.76 18.12 14.81
C LEU A 72 2.79 17.79 15.90
N VAL A 73 2.45 18.11 17.15
CA VAL A 73 3.11 17.57 18.34
C VAL A 73 2.21 16.50 18.96
N GLN A 74 2.64 15.24 18.92
CA GLN A 74 2.01 14.13 19.62
C GLN A 74 2.65 13.99 21.00
N VAL A 75 1.92 14.38 22.03
CA VAL A 75 2.28 14.22 23.44
C VAL A 75 1.86 12.84 23.91
N VAL A 76 2.69 12.21 24.73
CA VAL A 76 2.48 10.86 25.28
C VAL A 76 2.63 10.88 26.79
N GLY A 77 1.63 10.31 27.48
CA GLY A 77 1.60 10.26 28.95
C GLY A 77 1.53 11.66 29.57
N ASP A 78 2.23 11.86 30.68
CA ASP A 78 2.22 13.13 31.44
C ASP A 78 3.21 14.19 30.89
N ALA A 79 3.74 13.99 29.69
CA ALA A 79 4.64 14.95 29.06
C ALA A 79 3.90 16.26 28.73
N VAL A 80 4.66 17.35 28.59
CA VAL A 80 4.09 18.68 28.34
C VAL A 80 4.47 19.16 26.96
N ALA A 81 3.48 19.55 26.17
CA ALA A 81 3.71 20.14 24.85
C ALA A 81 4.60 21.40 24.94
N PRO A 82 5.52 21.60 24.00
CA PRO A 82 6.34 22.81 23.96
C PRO A 82 5.46 24.03 23.65
N ALA A 83 5.76 25.15 24.30
CA ALA A 83 5.00 26.37 24.10
C ALA A 83 5.07 26.86 22.64
N GLY A 84 3.94 27.27 22.09
CA GLY A 84 3.83 27.79 20.72
C GLY A 84 3.58 26.74 19.63
N ALA A 85 3.42 25.46 20.00
CA ALA A 85 3.02 24.41 19.06
C ALA A 85 1.68 24.73 18.38
N ALA A 86 1.64 24.61 17.05
CA ALA A 86 0.46 24.97 16.26
C ALA A 86 -0.68 23.96 16.44
N LEU A 87 -0.37 22.66 16.40
CA LEU A 87 -1.34 21.58 16.59
C LEU A 87 -0.75 20.57 17.57
N VAL A 88 -1.50 20.27 18.63
CA VAL A 88 -1.10 19.34 19.69
C VAL A 88 -2.16 18.26 19.78
N ALA A 89 -1.70 17.01 19.86
CA ALA A 89 -2.50 15.86 20.19
C ALA A 89 -1.90 15.19 21.44
N ASP A 90 -2.75 14.74 22.32
CA ASP A 90 -2.42 14.00 23.55
C ASP A 90 -3.45 12.88 23.74
N ASP A 91 -3.32 12.11 24.82
CA ASP A 91 -4.20 10.98 25.10
C ASP A 91 -5.66 11.41 25.41
N ASP A 92 -5.88 12.67 25.77
CA ASP A 92 -7.21 13.26 26.05
C ASP A 92 -7.87 13.84 24.80
N THR A 93 -7.12 14.08 23.73
CA THR A 93 -7.61 14.72 22.50
C THR A 93 -7.64 13.76 21.32
N ALA A 94 -6.66 12.86 21.21
CA ALA A 94 -6.52 11.86 20.17
C ALA A 94 -5.90 10.57 20.71
N PHE A 95 -6.77 9.65 21.14
CA PHE A 95 -6.37 8.39 21.73
C PHE A 95 -6.24 7.28 20.68
N ALA A 96 -5.24 6.42 20.82
CA ALA A 96 -5.04 5.24 19.97
C ALA A 96 -4.71 4.03 20.85
N HIS A 97 -5.28 2.88 20.49
CA HIS A 97 -5.00 1.61 21.18
C HIS A 97 -3.68 1.00 20.69
N GLU A 98 -2.92 0.40 21.60
CA GLU A 98 -1.69 -0.32 21.27
C GLU A 98 -2.04 -1.70 20.65
N PRO A 99 -1.37 -2.15 19.58
CA PRO A 99 -0.18 -1.53 18.98
C PRO A 99 -0.55 -0.46 17.93
N ILE A 100 -0.19 0.80 18.19
CA ILE A 100 -0.63 1.98 17.41
C ILE A 100 -0.09 1.94 15.98
N HIS A 101 1.10 1.36 15.81
CA HIS A 101 1.75 1.25 14.51
C HIS A 101 1.02 0.28 13.56
N VAL A 102 0.22 -0.66 14.06
CA VAL A 102 -0.57 -1.59 13.23
C VAL A 102 -2.06 -1.28 13.19
N LEU A 103 -2.58 -0.51 14.15
CA LEU A 103 -3.99 -0.14 14.22
C LEU A 103 -4.22 1.22 13.54
N PRO A 104 -4.79 1.29 12.32
CA PRO A 104 -5.07 2.56 11.65
C PRO A 104 -6.30 3.28 12.24
N LEU A 105 -6.33 3.42 13.56
CA LEU A 105 -7.51 3.79 14.34
C LEU A 105 -7.11 4.84 15.38
N VAL A 106 -7.89 5.92 15.45
CA VAL A 106 -7.70 6.97 16.45
C VAL A 106 -9.05 7.54 16.85
N GLU A 107 -9.25 7.68 18.15
CA GLU A 107 -10.45 8.25 18.75
C GLU A 107 -10.18 9.71 19.12
N LEU A 108 -10.96 10.61 18.53
CA LEU A 108 -10.89 12.04 18.78
C LEU A 108 -11.97 12.44 19.79
N GLN A 109 -11.58 13.22 20.79
CA GLN A 109 -12.53 13.78 21.75
C GLN A 109 -13.13 15.11 21.26
N HIS A 110 -14.13 15.63 21.98
CA HIS A 110 -14.68 16.97 21.72
C HIS A 110 -13.65 18.04 22.07
N THR A 111 -12.95 18.53 21.06
CA THR A 111 -11.97 19.62 21.20
C THR A 111 -12.25 20.73 20.19
N GLY A 112 -11.77 21.93 20.46
CA GLY A 112 -11.84 23.05 19.50
C GLY A 112 -11.00 22.83 18.23
N ARG A 113 -10.18 21.78 18.17
CA ARG A 113 -9.24 21.46 17.08
C ARG A 113 -9.58 20.15 16.36
N HIS A 114 -10.77 19.59 16.62
CA HIS A 114 -11.18 18.27 16.13
C HIS A 114 -11.03 18.12 14.61
N ALA A 115 -11.44 19.12 13.82
CA ALA A 115 -11.37 19.05 12.37
C ALA A 115 -9.93 18.99 11.84
N GLU A 116 -9.00 19.70 12.48
CA GLU A 116 -7.58 19.72 12.09
C GLU A 116 -6.89 18.41 12.45
N LEU A 117 -7.17 17.85 13.63
CA LEU A 117 -6.69 16.52 14.02
C LEU A 117 -7.25 15.43 13.09
N ALA A 118 -8.56 15.45 12.82
CA ALA A 118 -9.17 14.51 11.88
C ALA A 118 -8.53 14.58 10.50
N ALA A 119 -8.34 15.79 9.96
CA ALA A 119 -7.68 15.98 8.67
C ALA A 119 -6.24 15.44 8.68
N PHE A 120 -5.48 15.71 9.75
CA PHE A 120 -4.12 15.20 9.89
C PHE A 120 -4.09 13.66 9.92
N TYR A 121 -4.84 13.02 10.81
CA TYR A 121 -4.83 11.56 10.95
C TYR A 121 -5.35 10.84 9.68
N THR A 122 -6.39 11.37 9.03
CA THR A 122 -6.83 10.87 7.72
C THR A 122 -5.76 11.02 6.65
N SER A 123 -4.94 12.07 6.68
CA SER A 123 -3.87 12.27 5.70
C SER A 123 -2.79 11.18 5.76
N ILE A 124 -2.54 10.62 6.95
CA ILE A 124 -1.58 9.53 7.20
C ILE A 124 -2.25 8.14 7.23
N GLY A 125 -3.44 8.01 6.61
CA GLY A 125 -4.14 6.75 6.50
C GLY A 125 -4.63 6.17 7.82
N MET A 126 -4.89 6.99 8.83
CA MET A 126 -5.64 6.59 10.02
C MET A 126 -7.13 6.92 9.84
N SER A 127 -7.99 6.22 10.59
CA SER A 127 -9.44 6.39 10.57
C SER A 127 -9.90 7.09 11.85
N PRO A 128 -9.89 8.44 11.89
CA PRO A 128 -10.32 9.19 13.06
C PRO A 128 -11.81 9.04 13.30
N ARG A 129 -12.20 8.69 14.53
CA ARG A 129 -13.61 8.66 14.97
C ARG A 129 -13.87 9.67 16.05
N GLY A 130 -14.93 10.44 15.87
CA GLY A 130 -15.32 11.49 16.80
C GLY A 130 -16.54 11.13 17.64
N PRO A 131 -16.96 12.03 18.54
CA PRO A 131 -18.14 11.86 19.39
C PRO A 131 -19.47 11.76 18.62
N GLU A 132 -19.48 12.18 17.35
CA GLU A 132 -20.62 12.02 16.44
C GLU A 132 -20.64 10.65 15.73
N THR A 133 -19.54 9.90 15.77
CA THR A 133 -19.47 8.53 15.22
C THR A 133 -20.35 7.60 16.04
N HIS A 134 -21.10 6.72 15.37
CA HIS A 134 -21.99 5.77 16.05
C HIS A 134 -21.23 4.96 17.12
N PRO A 135 -21.77 4.77 18.34
CA PRO A 135 -21.03 4.11 19.43
C PRO A 135 -20.50 2.72 19.08
N LEU A 136 -21.27 1.91 18.34
CA LEU A 136 -20.81 0.61 17.86
C LEU A 136 -19.66 0.71 16.84
N GLU A 137 -19.55 1.81 16.11
CA GLU A 137 -18.41 2.05 15.24
C GLU A 137 -17.21 2.57 16.00
N ARG A 138 -17.37 3.22 17.16
CA ARG A 138 -16.24 3.63 18.03
C ARG A 138 -15.66 2.45 18.82
N TRP A 139 -16.51 1.72 19.53
CA TRP A 139 -16.12 0.67 20.48
C TRP A 139 -15.53 -0.59 19.82
N ARG A 140 -15.82 -0.82 18.54
CA ARG A 140 -15.35 -2.00 17.78
C ARG A 140 -13.97 -1.83 17.12
N LEU A 141 -13.29 -0.72 17.38
CA LEU A 141 -12.09 -0.37 16.62
C LEU A 141 -10.82 -0.91 17.26
N GLY A 142 -10.50 -0.52 18.49
CA GLY A 142 -9.22 -0.87 19.10
C GLY A 142 -9.33 -1.87 20.24
N SER A 143 -10.02 -1.52 21.33
CA SER A 143 -10.04 -2.35 22.56
C SER A 143 -10.49 -3.78 22.34
N ALA A 144 -11.67 -4.00 21.75
CA ALA A 144 -12.22 -5.34 21.54
C ALA A 144 -11.34 -6.20 20.61
N LEU A 145 -10.68 -5.57 19.63
CA LEU A 145 -9.79 -6.24 18.70
C LEU A 145 -8.50 -6.66 19.42
N VAL A 146 -7.91 -5.76 20.20
CA VAL A 146 -6.71 -6.03 21.02
C VAL A 146 -7.00 -7.10 22.08
N GLU A 147 -8.15 -7.03 22.75
CA GLU A 147 -8.59 -8.05 23.73
C GLU A 147 -8.77 -9.42 23.08
N LEU A 148 -9.45 -9.49 21.92
CA LEU A 148 -9.69 -10.74 21.19
C LEU A 148 -8.39 -11.44 20.75
N THR A 149 -7.38 -10.65 20.41
CA THR A 149 -6.11 -11.10 19.84
C THR A 149 -4.98 -11.15 20.87
N ASN A 150 -5.26 -10.78 22.12
CA ASN A 150 -4.27 -10.60 23.17
C ASN A 150 -3.12 -9.66 22.76
N GLY A 151 -3.43 -8.64 21.96
CA GLY A 151 -2.46 -7.68 21.43
C GLY A 151 -1.50 -8.25 20.39
N ASP A 152 -1.68 -9.50 19.94
CA ASP A 152 -0.84 -10.10 18.91
C ASP A 152 -1.03 -9.37 17.57
N PRO A 153 0.00 -8.69 17.04
CA PRO A 153 -0.20 -7.83 15.88
C PRO A 153 -0.57 -8.59 14.59
N ASP A 154 -0.13 -9.84 14.45
CA ASP A 154 -0.47 -10.69 13.29
C ASP A 154 -1.94 -11.11 13.32
N ALA A 155 -2.43 -11.54 14.48
CA ALA A 155 -3.85 -11.83 14.68
C ALA A 155 -4.72 -10.58 14.50
N ILE A 156 -4.28 -9.41 14.99
CA ILE A 156 -4.93 -8.11 14.75
C ILE A 156 -5.08 -7.85 13.25
N LEU A 157 -3.98 -7.92 12.50
CA LEU A 157 -3.97 -7.69 11.05
C LEU A 157 -4.87 -8.71 10.31
N ALA A 158 -4.81 -9.98 10.67
CA ALA A 158 -5.63 -11.03 10.08
C ALA A 158 -7.13 -10.76 10.28
N VAL A 159 -7.55 -10.41 11.50
CA VAL A 159 -8.95 -10.09 11.81
C VAL A 159 -9.39 -8.84 11.05
N MET A 160 -8.59 -7.77 11.02
CA MET A 160 -8.94 -6.56 10.27
C MET A 160 -9.13 -6.85 8.78
N ARG A 161 -8.18 -7.56 8.15
CA ARG A 161 -8.25 -7.94 6.74
C ARG A 161 -9.46 -8.84 6.44
N ALA A 162 -9.78 -9.79 7.32
CA ALA A 162 -10.99 -10.61 7.17
C ALA A 162 -12.28 -9.76 7.23
N LEU A 163 -12.28 -8.68 8.02
CA LEU A 163 -13.41 -7.75 8.12
C LEU A 163 -13.44 -6.70 7.01
N ARG A 164 -12.43 -6.60 6.14
CA ARG A 164 -12.30 -5.59 5.07
C ARG A 164 -13.57 -5.46 4.24
N ALA A 165 -14.11 -6.59 3.77
CA ALA A 165 -15.30 -6.62 2.91
C ALA A 165 -16.59 -6.15 3.62
N THR A 166 -16.60 -6.07 4.96
CA THR A 166 -17.79 -5.64 5.70
C THR A 166 -18.03 -4.13 5.59
N GLY A 167 -17.00 -3.32 5.30
CA GLY A 167 -17.12 -1.87 5.21
C GLY A 167 -17.47 -1.16 6.53
N HIS A 168 -17.34 -1.84 7.68
CA HIS A 168 -17.64 -1.28 9.01
C HIS A 168 -16.45 -1.43 9.96
N GLY A 169 -16.40 -0.60 11.00
CA GLY A 169 -15.45 -0.76 12.10
C GLY A 169 -13.99 -0.85 11.65
N ALA A 170 -13.25 -1.81 12.21
CA ALA A 170 -11.85 -2.06 11.87
C ALA A 170 -11.66 -2.51 10.41
N GLY A 171 -12.67 -3.18 9.83
CA GLY A 171 -12.70 -3.55 8.41
C GLY A 171 -12.72 -2.34 7.48
N ARG A 172 -13.49 -1.30 7.83
CA ARG A 172 -13.45 -0.01 7.10
C ARG A 172 -12.12 0.69 7.28
N ALA A 173 -11.57 0.69 8.49
CA ALA A 173 -10.31 1.37 8.77
C ALA A 173 -9.14 0.79 7.98
N ILE A 174 -9.05 -0.54 7.86
CA ILE A 174 -8.01 -1.17 7.03
C ILE A 174 -8.25 -0.90 5.54
N ALA A 175 -9.50 -0.92 5.07
CA ALA A 175 -9.83 -0.59 3.69
C ALA A 175 -9.46 0.86 3.33
N ASP A 176 -9.80 1.81 4.21
CA ASP A 176 -9.46 3.24 4.03
C ASP A 176 -7.93 3.44 4.06
N HIS A 177 -7.22 2.75 4.97
CA HIS A 177 -5.77 2.76 5.07
C HIS A 177 -5.10 2.25 3.79
N GLU A 178 -5.52 1.08 3.31
CA GLU A 178 -5.04 0.48 2.07
C GLU A 178 -5.31 1.41 0.88
N ALA A 179 -6.55 1.89 0.72
CA ALA A 179 -6.92 2.79 -0.37
C ALA A 179 -6.06 4.07 -0.37
N LYS A 180 -5.81 4.65 0.81
CA LYS A 180 -4.94 5.83 0.96
C LYS A 180 -3.49 5.51 0.59
N ARG A 181 -2.96 4.38 1.07
CA ARG A 181 -1.61 3.90 0.75
C ARG A 181 -1.45 3.72 -0.76
N PHE A 182 -2.38 3.00 -1.40
CA PHE A 182 -2.41 2.82 -2.84
C PHE A 182 -2.47 4.17 -3.55
N ALA A 183 -3.41 5.05 -3.21
CA ALA A 183 -3.51 6.38 -3.82
C ALA A 183 -2.24 7.24 -3.65
N SER A 184 -1.54 7.13 -2.51
CA SER A 184 -0.29 7.86 -2.29
C SER A 184 0.89 7.30 -3.10
N GLY A 185 0.91 5.98 -3.34
CA GLY A 185 1.93 5.30 -4.14
C GLY A 185 1.64 5.26 -5.64
N VAL A 186 0.44 5.65 -6.06
CA VAL A 186 0.07 5.73 -7.48
C VAL A 186 0.97 6.78 -8.14
N ARG A 187 1.86 6.28 -9.01
CA ARG A 187 2.56 7.11 -9.97
C ARG A 187 1.50 7.84 -10.80
N ALA A 188 1.70 9.14 -11.01
CA ALA A 188 0.82 9.91 -11.88
C ALA A 188 0.65 9.18 -13.23
N PRO A 189 -0.55 9.21 -13.83
CA PRO A 189 -0.74 8.71 -15.18
C PRO A 189 0.30 9.31 -16.12
N TRP A 190 0.79 8.51 -17.06
CA TRP A 190 1.72 9.00 -18.07
C TRP A 190 1.10 10.17 -18.84
N ALA A 191 1.89 11.23 -19.02
CA ALA A 191 1.54 12.36 -19.85
C ALA A 191 2.47 12.46 -21.08
N PRO A 192 2.01 13.04 -22.20
CA PRO A 192 2.86 13.28 -23.36
C PRO A 192 4.15 14.04 -22.99
N GLY A 193 5.29 13.42 -23.30
CA GLY A 193 6.63 13.94 -22.98
C GLY A 193 7.28 13.31 -21.75
N ASP A 194 6.55 12.52 -20.96
CA ASP A 194 7.12 11.76 -19.86
C ASP A 194 8.03 10.65 -20.37
N GLU A 195 9.19 10.49 -19.72
CA GLU A 195 10.08 9.36 -19.95
C GLU A 195 9.43 8.06 -19.46
N VAL A 196 9.44 7.05 -20.33
CA VAL A 196 8.93 5.71 -20.02
C VAL A 196 10.09 4.80 -19.61
N ALA A 197 10.02 4.25 -18.40
CA ALA A 197 10.98 3.25 -17.95
C ALA A 197 10.81 1.95 -18.73
N ALA A 198 11.92 1.28 -19.06
CA ALA A 198 11.94 0.04 -19.82
C ALA A 198 12.80 -1.01 -19.09
N PRO A 199 12.22 -2.07 -18.47
CA PRO A 199 10.77 -2.29 -18.31
C PRO A 199 10.15 -1.35 -17.26
N LEU A 200 8.82 -1.27 -17.26
CA LEU A 200 8.08 -0.55 -16.24
C LEU A 200 8.16 -1.26 -14.88
N ARG A 201 8.16 -0.51 -13.79
CA ARG A 201 8.07 -1.00 -12.40
C ARG A 201 6.99 -0.22 -11.67
N LEU A 202 5.74 -0.69 -11.78
CA LEU A 202 4.56 0.05 -11.32
C LEU A 202 3.95 -0.52 -10.04
N TYR A 203 4.31 -1.74 -9.65
CA TYR A 203 3.68 -2.44 -8.53
C TYR A 203 4.68 -3.18 -7.65
N ARG A 204 4.58 -2.94 -6.34
CA ARG A 204 5.32 -3.61 -5.27
C ARG A 204 4.41 -3.75 -4.07
N THR A 205 4.45 -4.90 -3.42
CA THR A 205 3.66 -5.19 -2.22
C THR A 205 4.30 -6.33 -1.43
N PRO A 206 4.08 -6.48 -0.12
CA PRO A 206 4.29 -7.77 0.54
C PRO A 206 3.26 -8.80 0.05
N VAL A 207 3.61 -10.09 0.18
CA VAL A 207 2.64 -11.19 0.03
C VAL A 207 1.58 -11.09 1.12
N GLU A 208 0.31 -11.00 0.72
CA GLU A 208 -0.80 -10.90 1.66
C GLU A 208 -1.09 -12.24 2.35
N PRO A 209 -1.53 -12.25 3.63
CA PRO A 209 -1.90 -13.49 4.33
C PRO A 209 -2.99 -14.31 3.63
N GLU A 210 -3.89 -13.67 2.90
CA GLU A 210 -4.95 -14.36 2.15
C GLU A 210 -4.45 -15.06 0.88
N TRP A 211 -3.18 -14.85 0.50
CA TRP A 211 -2.57 -15.44 -0.69
C TRP A 211 -1.84 -16.74 -0.43
N VAL A 212 -1.60 -17.09 0.83
CA VAL A 212 -0.81 -18.28 1.17
C VAL A 212 -1.69 -19.48 1.49
N ASP A 213 -1.18 -20.65 1.15
CA ASP A 213 -1.80 -21.93 1.46
C ASP A 213 -1.37 -22.46 2.84
N TYR A 214 -1.78 -23.69 3.17
CA TYR A 214 -1.41 -24.34 4.42
C TYR A 214 0.09 -24.66 4.56
N ASN A 215 0.87 -24.57 3.47
CA ASN A 215 2.32 -24.76 3.47
C ASN A 215 3.08 -23.46 3.79
N GLY A 216 2.38 -22.32 3.85
CA GLY A 216 2.98 -21.01 4.15
C GLY A 216 3.55 -20.28 2.94
N HIS A 217 3.32 -20.78 1.72
CA HIS A 217 3.71 -20.15 0.47
C HIS A 217 2.48 -19.74 -0.34
N MET A 218 2.65 -18.81 -1.28
CA MET A 218 1.56 -18.38 -2.16
C MET A 218 0.92 -19.57 -2.90
N THR A 219 -0.41 -19.70 -2.82
CA THR A 219 -1.16 -20.63 -3.70
C THR A 219 -1.04 -20.19 -5.15
N GLU A 220 -1.12 -21.14 -6.08
CA GLU A 220 -0.99 -20.92 -7.52
C GLU A 220 -1.91 -19.78 -8.02
N ALA A 221 -3.16 -19.74 -7.57
CA ALA A 221 -4.12 -18.71 -7.99
C ALA A 221 -3.71 -17.31 -7.53
N ALA A 222 -3.01 -17.20 -6.39
CA ALA A 222 -2.64 -15.92 -5.81
C ALA A 222 -1.57 -15.18 -6.62
N TYR A 223 -0.70 -15.88 -7.35
CA TYR A 223 0.23 -15.22 -8.28
C TYR A 223 -0.51 -14.48 -9.38
N LEU A 224 -1.59 -15.06 -9.91
CA LEU A 224 -2.41 -14.40 -10.91
C LEU A 224 -3.20 -13.22 -10.32
N THR A 225 -3.68 -13.36 -9.07
CA THR A 225 -4.27 -12.23 -8.33
C THR A 225 -3.26 -11.08 -8.18
N ALA A 226 -2.02 -11.37 -7.77
CA ALA A 226 -0.95 -10.39 -7.63
C ALA A 226 -0.59 -9.71 -8.97
N ALA A 227 -0.50 -10.49 -10.06
CA ALA A 227 -0.32 -9.95 -11.41
C ALA A 227 -1.52 -9.13 -11.90
N GLY A 228 -2.74 -9.43 -11.42
CA GLY A 228 -3.93 -8.63 -11.63
C GLY A 228 -3.78 -7.22 -11.04
N TRP A 229 -3.23 -7.10 -9.83
CA TRP A 229 -2.91 -5.80 -9.22
C TRP A 229 -1.80 -5.05 -9.98
N ALA A 230 -0.79 -5.76 -10.50
CA ALA A 230 0.22 -5.17 -11.38
C ALA A 230 -0.40 -4.65 -12.70
N SER A 231 -1.40 -5.36 -13.23
CA SER A 231 -2.16 -4.92 -14.41
C SER A 231 -3.02 -3.69 -14.11
N ASP A 232 -3.66 -3.64 -12.94
CA ASP A 232 -4.43 -2.48 -12.48
C ASP A 232 -3.53 -1.23 -12.29
N ALA A 233 -2.28 -1.43 -11.84
CA ALA A 233 -1.28 -0.37 -11.81
C ALA A 233 -0.89 0.11 -13.23
N LEU A 234 -0.74 -0.80 -14.19
CA LEU A 234 -0.54 -0.46 -15.60
C LEU A 234 -1.73 0.33 -16.16
N PHE A 235 -2.97 -0.10 -15.89
CA PHE A 235 -4.18 0.56 -16.38
C PHE A 235 -4.28 2.01 -15.91
N ARG A 236 -4.07 2.26 -14.62
CA ARG A 236 -4.02 3.64 -14.11
C ARG A 236 -2.88 4.44 -14.74
N TYR A 237 -1.71 3.83 -14.94
CA TYR A 237 -0.57 4.50 -15.57
C TYR A 237 -0.86 4.93 -17.02
N ILE A 238 -1.63 4.15 -17.78
CA ILE A 238 -2.00 4.49 -19.17
C ILE A 238 -3.30 5.31 -19.30
N GLY A 239 -3.94 5.65 -18.17
CA GLY A 239 -5.20 6.41 -18.16
C GLY A 239 -6.47 5.60 -18.39
N ASP A 240 -6.44 4.28 -18.18
CA ASP A 240 -7.62 3.45 -17.91
C ASP A 240 -7.91 3.47 -16.39
N ASP A 241 -8.46 4.60 -15.95
CA ASP A 241 -8.81 4.87 -14.57
C ASP A 241 -10.32 4.64 -14.31
N GLU A 242 -10.79 5.01 -13.12
CA GLU A 242 -12.19 4.88 -12.74
C GLU A 242 -13.12 5.70 -13.66
N ALA A 243 -12.68 6.85 -14.16
CA ALA A 243 -13.46 7.66 -15.09
C ALA A 243 -13.56 7.01 -16.47
N TYR A 244 -12.46 6.39 -16.94
CA TYR A 244 -12.43 5.60 -18.16
C TYR A 244 -13.44 4.44 -18.13
N ARG A 245 -13.45 3.70 -17.01
CA ARG A 245 -14.40 2.59 -16.80
C ARG A 245 -15.84 3.07 -16.63
N ALA A 246 -16.06 4.16 -15.90
CA ALA A 246 -17.38 4.77 -15.76
C ALA A 246 -17.95 5.26 -17.10
N ALA A 247 -17.09 5.66 -18.05
CA ALA A 247 -17.47 6.00 -19.41
C ALA A 247 -17.84 4.77 -20.27
N GLY A 248 -17.70 3.54 -19.75
CA GLY A 248 -18.11 2.30 -20.42
C GLY A 248 -17.02 1.64 -21.26
N HIS A 249 -15.74 1.93 -21.00
CA HIS A 249 -14.60 1.35 -21.71
C HIS A 249 -13.64 0.65 -20.75
N SER A 250 -13.06 -0.48 -21.16
CA SER A 250 -12.05 -1.19 -20.36
C SER A 250 -11.29 -2.23 -21.20
N PHE A 251 -10.27 -2.87 -20.62
CA PHE A 251 -9.62 -4.05 -21.18
C PHE A 251 -10.08 -5.33 -20.48
N TYR A 252 -10.42 -6.35 -21.26
CA TYR A 252 -10.69 -7.70 -20.77
C TYR A 252 -9.56 -8.65 -21.15
N THR A 253 -9.06 -9.39 -20.17
CA THR A 253 -8.10 -10.48 -20.39
C THR A 253 -8.77 -11.59 -21.17
N VAL A 254 -8.19 -11.95 -22.33
CA VAL A 254 -8.67 -13.05 -23.17
C VAL A 254 -7.81 -14.29 -23.07
N GLU A 255 -6.53 -14.13 -22.71
CA GLU A 255 -5.61 -15.24 -22.54
C GLU A 255 -4.55 -14.88 -21.49
N THR A 256 -4.17 -15.87 -20.69
CA THR A 256 -3.09 -15.77 -19.70
C THR A 256 -2.25 -17.04 -19.76
N HIS A 257 -0.93 -16.89 -19.76
CA HIS A 257 0.02 -17.98 -19.57
C HIS A 257 0.93 -17.65 -18.39
N ILE A 258 1.05 -18.57 -17.42
CA ILE A 258 1.79 -18.35 -16.18
C ILE A 258 2.83 -19.44 -15.95
N HIS A 259 4.04 -19.03 -15.59
CA HIS A 259 5.11 -19.88 -15.10
C HIS A 259 5.35 -19.57 -13.64
N TYR A 260 5.28 -20.59 -12.79
CA TYR A 260 5.74 -20.54 -11.41
C TYR A 260 7.21 -21.00 -11.39
N VAL A 261 8.10 -20.13 -10.91
CA VAL A 261 9.56 -20.35 -10.96
C VAL A 261 10.11 -20.68 -9.58
N ASN A 262 9.80 -19.84 -8.58
CA ASN A 262 10.18 -20.05 -7.19
C ASN A 262 8.98 -19.76 -6.28
N GLU A 263 8.95 -20.42 -5.12
CA GLU A 263 7.97 -20.14 -4.06
C GLU A 263 8.32 -18.86 -3.31
N VAL A 264 7.32 -18.23 -2.69
CA VAL A 264 7.48 -17.02 -1.87
C VAL A 264 6.56 -17.12 -0.66
N ALA A 265 7.08 -16.76 0.51
CA ALA A 265 6.35 -16.88 1.77
C ALA A 265 5.48 -15.66 2.07
N VAL A 266 4.54 -15.83 3.00
CA VAL A 266 3.71 -14.73 3.51
C VAL A 266 4.59 -13.58 4.00
N HIS A 267 4.16 -12.35 3.74
CA HIS A 267 4.85 -11.10 4.09
C HIS A 267 6.17 -10.83 3.39
N GLU A 268 6.71 -11.75 2.58
CA GLU A 268 7.90 -11.45 1.80
C GLU A 268 7.60 -10.37 0.75
N PRO A 269 8.56 -9.46 0.48
CA PRO A 269 8.35 -8.38 -0.47
C PRO A 269 8.39 -8.91 -1.89
N ILE A 270 7.43 -8.51 -2.72
CA ILE A 270 7.37 -8.84 -4.13
C ILE A 270 7.28 -7.57 -4.98
N GLU A 271 7.93 -7.57 -6.13
CA GLU A 271 7.85 -6.48 -7.11
C GLU A 271 7.59 -7.03 -8.51
N PHE A 272 6.95 -6.23 -9.36
CA PHE A 272 6.64 -6.58 -10.73
C PHE A 272 7.36 -5.65 -11.71
N THR A 273 7.99 -6.25 -12.71
CA THR A 273 8.30 -5.56 -13.95
C THR A 273 7.21 -5.85 -14.98
N THR A 274 6.89 -4.85 -15.81
CA THR A 274 5.90 -4.97 -16.88
C THR A 274 6.53 -4.60 -18.21
N GLN A 275 6.48 -5.52 -19.16
CA GLN A 275 6.93 -5.29 -20.54
C GLN A 275 5.76 -5.46 -21.50
N VAL A 276 5.33 -4.36 -22.10
CA VAL A 276 4.46 -4.39 -23.30
C VAL A 276 5.24 -5.01 -24.46
N LEU A 277 4.67 -6.09 -25.01
CA LEU A 277 5.22 -6.88 -26.12
C LEU A 277 4.59 -6.49 -27.46
N GLY A 278 3.35 -6.02 -27.43
CA GLY A 278 2.62 -5.61 -28.62
C GLY A 278 1.35 -4.84 -28.32
N VAL A 279 1.04 -3.88 -29.19
CA VAL A 279 -0.19 -3.09 -29.15
C VAL A 279 -0.72 -2.98 -30.57
N ASP A 280 -2.01 -3.19 -30.76
CA ASP A 280 -2.69 -2.85 -32.01
C ASP A 280 -3.91 -1.97 -31.76
N ALA A 281 -4.78 -1.81 -32.76
CA ALA A 281 -5.96 -0.97 -32.66
C ALA A 281 -6.87 -1.29 -31.45
N LYS A 282 -6.90 -2.53 -30.96
CA LYS A 282 -7.79 -2.97 -29.87
C LYS A 282 -7.22 -4.01 -28.91
N ARG A 283 -5.99 -4.48 -29.10
CA ARG A 283 -5.35 -5.49 -28.26
C ARG A 283 -4.08 -4.97 -27.63
N LEU A 284 -3.81 -5.52 -26.45
CA LEU A 284 -2.64 -5.24 -25.64
C LEU A 284 -2.04 -6.59 -25.22
N HIS A 285 -0.78 -6.83 -25.60
CA HIS A 285 0.00 -8.01 -25.25
C HIS A 285 1.17 -7.58 -24.37
N PHE A 286 1.29 -8.14 -23.18
CA PHE A 286 2.36 -7.83 -22.25
C PHE A 286 2.73 -9.04 -21.40
N VAL A 287 3.86 -8.92 -20.73
CA VAL A 287 4.31 -9.86 -19.71
C VAL A 287 4.64 -9.11 -18.42
N HIS A 288 4.23 -9.71 -17.30
CA HIS A 288 4.67 -9.36 -15.97
C HIS A 288 5.73 -10.37 -15.52
N GLU A 289 6.93 -9.92 -15.13
CA GLU A 289 7.87 -10.74 -14.37
C GLU A 289 7.86 -10.30 -12.91
N MET A 290 7.53 -11.25 -12.03
CA MET A 290 7.42 -11.09 -10.58
C MET A 290 8.75 -11.49 -9.94
N TYR A 291 9.34 -10.61 -9.14
CA TYR A 291 10.60 -10.85 -8.44
C TYR A 291 10.43 -10.71 -6.94
N HIS A 292 11.26 -11.43 -6.20
CA HIS A 292 11.42 -11.21 -4.76
C HIS A 292 12.15 -9.88 -4.54
N GLY A 293 11.53 -8.96 -3.80
CA GLY A 293 11.94 -7.56 -3.71
C GLY A 293 13.20 -7.28 -2.88
N VAL A 294 13.87 -8.31 -2.36
CA VAL A 294 15.16 -8.20 -1.66
C VAL A 294 16.25 -9.01 -2.37
N SER A 295 16.01 -10.31 -2.60
CA SER A 295 17.01 -11.17 -3.27
C SER A 295 17.09 -10.93 -4.77
N GLY A 296 16.02 -10.44 -5.39
CA GLY A 296 15.93 -10.25 -6.84
C GLY A 296 15.62 -11.53 -7.62
N ASP A 297 15.29 -12.63 -6.95
CA ASP A 297 14.97 -13.90 -7.61
C ASP A 297 13.66 -13.81 -8.39
N LEU A 298 13.62 -14.39 -9.59
CA LEU A 298 12.39 -14.51 -10.38
C LEU A 298 11.44 -15.51 -9.72
N LEU A 299 10.25 -15.06 -9.34
CA LEU A 299 9.21 -15.86 -8.69
C LEU A 299 8.22 -16.42 -9.71
N ALA A 300 7.75 -15.57 -10.63
CA ALA A 300 6.79 -15.97 -11.66
C ALA A 300 6.89 -15.10 -12.92
N SER A 301 6.44 -15.65 -14.06
CA SER A 301 6.25 -14.91 -15.31
C SER A 301 4.82 -15.07 -15.76
N VAL A 302 4.12 -13.98 -16.02
CA VAL A 302 2.69 -13.94 -16.37
C VAL A 302 2.51 -13.18 -17.68
N GLU A 303 2.37 -13.90 -18.78
CA GLU A 303 2.08 -13.35 -20.11
C GLU A 303 0.56 -13.23 -20.30
N GLN A 304 0.09 -12.09 -20.80
CA GLN A 304 -1.34 -11.84 -20.98
C GLN A 304 -1.65 -11.16 -22.31
N MET A 305 -2.76 -11.59 -22.90
CA MET A 305 -3.41 -10.92 -24.03
C MET A 305 -4.73 -10.32 -23.56
N LEU A 306 -4.91 -9.02 -23.77
CA LEU A 306 -6.10 -8.27 -23.43
C LEU A 306 -6.74 -7.68 -24.69
N VAL A 307 -8.06 -7.51 -24.65
CA VAL A 307 -8.84 -6.82 -25.68
C VAL A 307 -9.60 -5.65 -25.08
N HIS A 308 -9.54 -4.50 -25.74
CA HIS A 308 -10.30 -3.32 -25.38
C HIS A 308 -11.78 -3.50 -25.78
N VAL A 309 -12.69 -3.16 -24.88
CA VAL A 309 -14.13 -3.36 -25.03
C VAL A 309 -14.93 -2.08 -24.84
N ASP A 310 -16.03 -1.98 -25.58
CA ASP A 310 -17.15 -1.11 -25.26
C ASP A 310 -18.14 -1.94 -24.44
N MET A 311 -18.28 -1.60 -23.16
CA MET A 311 -19.09 -2.34 -22.20
C MET A 311 -20.59 -2.17 -22.47
N GLN A 312 -21.00 -1.03 -23.06
CA GLN A 312 -22.40 -0.80 -23.41
C GLN A 312 -22.79 -1.60 -24.65
N ALA A 313 -21.89 -1.66 -25.64
CA ALA A 313 -22.09 -2.46 -26.85
C ALA A 313 -21.78 -3.95 -26.66
N GLY A 314 -21.15 -4.34 -25.55
CA GLY A 314 -20.80 -5.73 -25.21
C GLY A 314 -19.81 -6.38 -26.20
N ARG A 315 -18.91 -5.61 -26.80
CA ARG A 315 -17.99 -6.11 -27.85
C ARG A 315 -16.66 -5.36 -27.85
N SER A 316 -15.66 -5.95 -28.53
CA SER A 316 -14.36 -5.30 -28.72
C SER A 316 -14.49 -3.98 -29.50
N ALA A 317 -13.77 -2.96 -29.09
CA ALA A 317 -13.75 -1.63 -29.72
C ALA A 317 -12.31 -1.11 -29.81
N PRO A 318 -12.01 -0.17 -30.73
CA PRO A 318 -10.69 0.48 -30.77
C PRO A 318 -10.33 1.12 -29.42
N ILE A 319 -9.05 1.08 -29.04
CA ILE A 319 -8.53 1.77 -27.85
C ILE A 319 -8.72 3.28 -28.04
N LEU A 320 -9.18 3.98 -26.99
CA LEU A 320 -9.40 5.41 -27.08
C LEU A 320 -8.08 6.20 -27.20
N PRO A 321 -8.08 7.37 -27.85
CA PRO A 321 -6.85 8.04 -28.28
C PRO A 321 -5.80 8.28 -27.17
N HIS A 322 -6.22 8.71 -25.98
CA HIS A 322 -5.27 9.02 -24.90
C HIS A 322 -4.57 7.77 -24.35
N VAL A 323 -5.31 6.67 -24.18
CA VAL A 323 -4.74 5.38 -23.77
C VAL A 323 -3.86 4.79 -24.87
N ALA A 324 -4.28 4.91 -26.14
CA ALA A 324 -3.51 4.44 -27.28
C ALA A 324 -2.17 5.19 -27.41
N GLU A 325 -2.14 6.48 -27.12
CA GLU A 325 -0.93 7.30 -27.12
C GLU A 325 0.06 6.84 -26.04
N ALA A 326 -0.41 6.62 -24.81
CA ALA A 326 0.41 6.10 -23.72
C ALA A 326 0.98 4.72 -24.04
N LEU A 327 0.14 3.80 -24.54
CA LEU A 327 0.57 2.47 -24.94
C LEU A 327 1.58 2.48 -26.09
N ARG A 328 1.46 3.41 -27.04
CA ARG A 328 2.45 3.59 -28.11
C ARG A 328 3.80 4.06 -27.54
N ALA A 329 3.80 5.03 -26.63
CA ALA A 329 5.03 5.51 -25.99
C ALA A 329 5.74 4.37 -25.22
N ILE A 330 4.97 3.53 -24.52
CA ILE A 330 5.50 2.35 -23.82
C ILE A 330 6.05 1.33 -24.81
N ALA A 331 5.31 0.99 -25.88
CA ALA A 331 5.77 0.06 -26.89
C ALA A 331 7.07 0.53 -27.58
N GLU A 332 7.20 1.83 -27.86
CA GLU A 332 8.42 2.42 -28.41
C GLU A 332 9.60 2.31 -27.44
N ALA A 333 9.41 2.63 -26.16
CA ALA A 333 10.45 2.50 -25.13
C ALA A 333 10.87 1.04 -24.90
N HIS A 334 9.94 0.09 -25.02
CA HIS A 334 10.18 -1.33 -24.81
C HIS A 334 10.71 -2.07 -26.05
N ALA A 335 10.73 -1.43 -27.23
CA ALA A 335 11.06 -2.10 -28.49
C ALA A 335 12.46 -2.74 -28.52
N SER A 336 13.40 -2.21 -27.73
CA SER A 336 14.77 -2.75 -27.62
C SER A 336 14.97 -3.74 -26.48
N LEU A 337 13.96 -3.98 -25.64
CA LEU A 337 14.07 -4.95 -24.55
C LEU A 337 14.09 -6.37 -25.13
N PRO A 338 14.95 -7.27 -24.62
CA PRO A 338 14.83 -8.68 -24.94
C PRO A 338 13.46 -9.19 -24.49
N VAL A 339 12.86 -10.05 -25.30
CA VAL A 339 11.63 -10.75 -24.92
C VAL A 339 12.00 -11.86 -23.92
N PRO A 340 11.36 -11.97 -22.74
CA PRO A 340 11.66 -13.02 -21.77
C PRO A 340 11.45 -14.41 -22.36
N ASP A 341 12.34 -15.35 -22.05
CA ASP A 341 12.39 -16.70 -22.65
C ASP A 341 11.09 -17.52 -22.52
N ARG A 342 10.23 -17.18 -21.55
CA ARG A 342 8.98 -17.89 -21.24
C ARG A 342 7.80 -17.45 -22.10
N VAL A 343 7.89 -16.26 -22.71
CA VAL A 343 6.85 -15.69 -23.58
C VAL A 343 6.62 -16.60 -24.78
N GLY A 344 5.36 -16.96 -25.03
CA GLY A 344 4.95 -17.83 -26.13
C GLY A 344 5.39 -19.29 -25.98
N SER A 345 5.87 -19.70 -24.81
CA SER A 345 6.25 -21.10 -24.59
C SER A 345 5.02 -22.02 -24.52
N VAL A 346 5.21 -23.29 -24.86
CA VAL A 346 4.14 -24.29 -24.90
C VAL A 346 4.43 -25.38 -23.87
N MET A 347 3.48 -25.63 -22.97
CA MET A 347 3.60 -26.67 -21.94
C MET A 347 3.78 -28.06 -22.55
N ARG A 348 4.85 -28.75 -22.15
CA ARG A 348 5.20 -30.10 -22.62
C ARG A 348 5.94 -30.85 -21.50
N LEU A 349 5.84 -32.18 -21.47
CA LEU A 349 6.70 -32.99 -20.62
C LEU A 349 8.16 -32.92 -21.12
N PRO A 350 9.16 -32.80 -20.24
CA PRO A 350 10.56 -32.87 -20.64
C PRO A 350 10.89 -34.29 -21.13
N ALA A 351 11.90 -34.40 -21.99
CA ALA A 351 12.45 -35.70 -22.35
C ALA A 351 12.98 -36.44 -21.10
N PRO A 352 12.88 -37.77 -21.03
CA PRO A 352 13.45 -38.54 -19.92
C PRO A 352 14.93 -38.21 -19.76
N ARG A 353 15.36 -37.91 -18.53
CA ARG A 353 16.79 -37.83 -18.21
C ARG A 353 17.33 -39.26 -18.20
N HIS A 354 18.25 -39.58 -19.13
CA HIS A 354 18.93 -40.88 -19.20
C HIS A 354 20.04 -40.99 -18.17
#